data_AF-A0A0N8W7C9-F1
#
_entry.id   AF-A0A0N8W7C9-F1
#
_cell.length_a   1.000
_cell.length_b   1.000
_cell.length_c   1.000
_cell.angle_alpha   90.00
_cell.angle_beta   90.00
_cell.angle_gamma   90.00
#
_symmetry.space_group_name_H-M   'P 1'
#
loop_
_entity.id
_entity.type
_entity.pdbx_description
1 polymer ?
#
loop_
_entity_poly.entity_id
_entity_poly.type
_entity_poly.pdbx_seq_one_letter_code
_entity_poly.pdbx_strand_id
1 'polypeptide(L)'
;MCLLCCGCADQGGEEADLTLYDQSVQAVREFVEDQSYQPGTSAFSVESGVATLSGKYETYSMDIDTREIVFASYQGEEGIERAREGPHYQKTVIAVRQFLQNPDFEIHATSFTYEDDRYEVSGNNMSFRVNATTGDITRALLTGPEAVGAMGNSSQYQMASAASGMNQSG
;
A
#
# COMPACT_ATOMS: atom_id res chain seq x y z
N MET A 1 -15.91 55.39 24.45
CA MET A 1 -16.23 54.03 24.92
C MET A 1 -16.02 53.12 23.72
N CYS A 2 -14.97 52.29 23.78
CA CYS A 2 -14.34 51.65 22.62
C CYS A 2 -15.09 50.42 22.10
N LEU A 3 -15.32 50.46 20.78
CA LEU A 3 -15.10 49.42 19.76
C LEU A 3 -15.51 47.96 20.07
N LEU A 4 -16.62 47.57 19.44
CA LEU A 4 -16.92 46.20 19.01
C LEU A 4 -15.84 45.72 18.03
N CYS A 5 -15.04 44.73 18.41
CA CYS A 5 -14.26 43.95 17.45
C CYS A 5 -15.08 42.72 17.03
N CYS A 6 -15.57 42.75 15.79
CA CYS A 6 -16.10 41.60 15.08
C CYS A 6 -15.06 40.47 15.04
N GLY A 7 -15.44 39.29 15.53
CA GLY A 7 -14.76 38.06 15.17
C GLY A 7 -14.97 37.79 13.69
N CYS A 8 -13.88 37.77 12.92
CA CYS A 8 -13.89 37.11 11.62
C CYS A 8 -13.83 35.61 11.92
N ALA A 9 -14.97 34.93 11.85
CA ALA A 9 -14.95 33.48 11.67
C ALA A 9 -14.34 33.23 10.29
N ASP A 10 -13.26 32.47 10.23
CA ASP A 10 -12.53 32.13 9.01
C ASP A 10 -13.35 31.11 8.18
N GLN A 11 -14.43 31.59 7.58
CA GLN A 11 -15.31 30.77 6.73
C GLN A 11 -14.59 30.28 5.47
N GLY A 12 -13.52 30.96 5.04
CA GLY A 12 -12.74 30.57 3.87
C GLY A 12 -11.86 29.35 4.11
N GLY A 13 -11.32 29.18 5.33
CA GLY A 13 -10.55 27.99 5.71
C GLY A 13 -11.42 26.73 5.77
N GLU A 14 -12.60 26.81 6.39
CA GLU A 14 -13.49 25.66 6.55
C GLU A 14 -14.07 25.17 5.21
N GLU A 15 -14.38 26.08 4.28
CA GLU A 15 -14.87 25.72 2.93
C GLU A 15 -13.75 25.12 2.04
N ALA A 16 -12.52 25.62 2.17
CA ALA A 16 -11.36 25.07 1.48
C ALA A 16 -11.00 23.65 1.99
N ASP A 17 -11.08 23.44 3.31
CA ASP A 17 -10.84 22.13 3.92
C ASP A 17 -11.89 21.09 3.51
N LEU A 18 -13.17 21.48 3.43
CA LEU A 18 -14.25 20.61 2.92
C LEU A 18 -14.04 20.26 1.44
N THR A 19 -13.61 21.22 0.63
CA THR A 19 -13.33 20.99 -0.79
C THR A 19 -12.16 20.02 -0.97
N LEU A 20 -11.08 20.17 -0.21
CA LEU A 20 -9.93 19.27 -0.25
C LEU A 20 -10.27 17.88 0.30
N TYR A 21 -11.13 17.80 1.31
CA TYR A 21 -11.66 16.54 1.81
C TYR A 21 -12.39 15.77 0.70
N ASP A 22 -13.35 16.40 0.02
CA ASP A 22 -14.12 15.77 -1.05
C ASP A 22 -13.22 15.33 -2.22
N GLN A 23 -12.22 16.14 -2.57
CA GLN A 23 -11.20 15.78 -3.57
C GLN A 23 -10.36 14.59 -3.14
N SER A 24 -9.95 14.54 -1.87
CA SER A 24 -9.18 13.40 -1.32
C SER A 24 -10.01 12.12 -1.35
N VAL A 25 -11.29 12.19 -0.99
CA VAL A 25 -12.20 11.02 -1.08
C VAL A 25 -12.34 10.56 -2.52
N GLN A 26 -12.48 11.48 -3.48
CA GLN A 26 -12.55 11.14 -4.89
C GLN A 26 -11.27 10.50 -5.41
N ALA A 27 -10.10 11.05 -5.06
CA ALA A 27 -8.81 10.48 -5.42
C ALA A 27 -8.63 9.06 -4.84
N VAL A 28 -9.10 8.81 -3.61
CA VAL A 28 -9.09 7.46 -3.02
C VAL A 28 -10.00 6.53 -3.81
N ARG A 29 -11.23 6.92 -4.17
CA ARG A 29 -12.15 6.09 -4.98
C ARG A 29 -11.54 5.69 -6.32
N GLU A 30 -10.86 6.61 -6.99
CA GLU A 30 -10.15 6.35 -8.23
C GLU A 30 -8.97 5.41 -8.01
N PHE A 31 -8.17 5.66 -6.97
CA PHE A 31 -7.05 4.82 -6.60
C PHE A 31 -7.47 3.39 -6.26
N VAL A 32 -8.49 3.18 -5.43
CA VAL A 32 -8.94 1.82 -5.06
C VAL A 32 -9.86 1.18 -6.10
N GLU A 33 -10.18 1.89 -7.19
CA GLU A 33 -11.14 1.48 -8.23
C GLU A 33 -12.54 1.15 -7.69
N ASP A 34 -12.96 1.81 -6.61
CA ASP A 34 -14.26 1.63 -5.96
C ASP A 34 -14.97 2.97 -5.77
N GLN A 35 -15.98 3.23 -6.60
CA GLN A 35 -16.79 4.45 -6.51
C GLN A 35 -17.72 4.49 -5.30
N SER A 36 -17.98 3.33 -4.68
CA SER A 36 -18.79 3.24 -3.47
C SER A 36 -17.98 3.46 -2.19
N TYR A 37 -16.65 3.55 -2.29
CA TYR A 37 -15.79 3.80 -1.15
C TYR A 37 -16.22 5.07 -0.40
N GLN A 38 -16.37 4.89 0.91
CA GLN A 38 -16.57 5.96 1.88
C GLN A 38 -15.58 5.74 3.01
N PRO A 39 -14.82 6.77 3.42
CA PRO A 39 -13.92 6.62 4.55
C PRO A 39 -14.72 6.45 5.84
N GLY A 40 -14.46 5.39 6.60
CA GLY A 40 -15.08 5.20 7.91
C GLY A 40 -14.38 6.07 8.97
N THR A 41 -15.10 6.97 9.66
CA THR A 41 -14.57 7.88 10.71
C THR A 41 -13.12 8.31 10.44
N SER A 42 -12.91 9.03 9.34
CA SER A 42 -11.60 9.51 8.93
C SER A 42 -11.24 10.79 9.69
N ALA A 43 -10.04 10.83 10.27
CA ALA A 43 -9.39 12.10 10.53
C ALA A 43 -8.89 12.66 9.20
N PHE A 44 -9.09 13.95 8.98
CA PHE A 44 -8.58 14.67 7.82
C PHE A 44 -7.57 15.72 8.28
N SER A 45 -6.43 15.78 7.61
CA SER A 45 -5.40 16.79 7.88
C SER A 45 -4.70 17.19 6.60
N VAL A 46 -4.26 18.45 6.54
CA VAL A 46 -3.46 18.99 5.45
C VAL A 46 -2.13 19.48 6.02
N GLU A 47 -1.02 18.93 5.53
CA GLU A 47 0.32 19.32 5.95
C GLU A 47 1.27 19.33 4.76
N SER A 48 2.04 20.42 4.60
CA SER A 48 3.12 20.52 3.61
C SER A 48 2.72 20.13 2.17
N GLY A 49 1.53 20.52 1.71
CA GLY A 49 1.04 20.22 0.36
C GLY A 49 0.41 18.83 0.20
N VAL A 50 0.24 18.09 1.30
CA VAL A 50 -0.33 16.74 1.31
C VAL A 50 -1.60 16.72 2.13
N ALA A 51 -2.70 16.24 1.54
CA ALA A 51 -3.95 15.97 2.24
C ALA A 51 -3.98 14.50 2.67
N THR A 52 -4.27 14.23 3.94
CA THR A 52 -4.26 12.87 4.50
C THR A 52 -5.62 12.51 5.07
N LEU A 53 -6.15 11.37 4.63
CA LEU A 53 -7.31 10.69 5.17
C LEU A 53 -6.85 9.50 6.02
N SER A 54 -7.01 9.60 7.33
CA SER A 54 -6.60 8.57 8.29
C SER A 54 -7.84 7.89 8.86
N GLY A 55 -8.11 6.67 8.40
CA GLY A 55 -9.07 5.76 8.99
C GLY A 55 -8.44 4.91 10.10
N LYS A 56 -9.22 3.95 10.63
CA LYS A 56 -8.74 3.05 11.68
C LYS A 56 -7.71 2.03 11.17
N TYR A 57 -7.89 1.52 9.96
CA TYR A 57 -7.07 0.45 9.38
C TYR A 57 -6.37 0.85 8.09
N GLU A 58 -6.74 2.01 7.57
CA GLU A 58 -6.29 2.53 6.29
C GLU A 58 -5.89 3.99 6.41
N THR A 59 -4.84 4.36 5.70
CA THR A 59 -4.41 5.75 5.57
C THR A 59 -4.12 6.02 4.11
N TYR A 60 -4.58 7.16 3.62
CA TYR A 60 -4.29 7.64 2.27
C TYR A 60 -3.76 9.05 2.33
N SER A 61 -2.73 9.35 1.56
CA SER A 61 -2.24 10.70 1.38
C SER A 61 -2.24 11.06 -0.10
N MET A 62 -2.81 12.22 -0.38
CA MET A 62 -2.95 12.80 -1.72
C MET A 62 -2.05 14.04 -1.81
N ASP A 63 -1.28 14.13 -2.89
CA ASP A 63 -0.60 15.38 -3.26
C ASP A 63 -1.65 16.39 -3.74
N ILE A 64 -1.68 17.59 -3.16
CA ILE A 64 -2.73 18.58 -3.44
C ILE A 64 -2.63 19.17 -4.85
N ASP A 65 -1.41 19.26 -5.39
CA ASP A 65 -1.16 19.87 -6.69
C ASP A 65 -1.51 18.90 -7.83
N THR A 66 -1.14 17.61 -7.69
CA THR A 66 -1.43 16.59 -8.72
C THR A 66 -2.77 15.90 -8.52
N ARG A 67 -3.29 15.91 -7.28
CA ARG A 67 -4.48 15.16 -6.83
C ARG A 67 -4.32 13.64 -6.94
N GLU A 68 -3.08 13.17 -7.01
CA GLU A 68 -2.76 11.75 -7.05
C GLU A 68 -2.52 11.23 -5.64
N ILE A 69 -2.93 9.99 -5.37
CA ILE A 69 -2.54 9.28 -4.16
C ILE A 69 -1.05 8.99 -4.24
N VAL A 70 -0.29 9.49 -3.26
CA VAL A 70 1.18 9.28 -3.16
C VAL A 70 1.53 8.26 -2.08
N PHE A 71 0.60 8.02 -1.15
CA PHE A 71 0.76 7.02 -0.10
C PHE A 71 -0.57 6.36 0.21
N ALA A 72 -0.55 5.04 0.38
CA ALA A 72 -1.62 4.27 0.99
C ALA A 72 -1.04 3.22 1.94
N SER A 73 -1.66 3.01 3.10
CA SER A 73 -1.24 1.99 4.05
C SER A 73 -2.45 1.25 4.59
N TYR A 74 -2.34 -0.08 4.66
CA TYR A 74 -3.34 -0.98 5.19
C TYR A 74 -2.69 -1.83 6.28
N GLN A 75 -3.26 -1.76 7.49
CA GLN A 75 -2.70 -2.40 8.68
C GLN A 75 -3.75 -3.17 9.46
N GLY A 76 -3.30 -4.24 10.12
CA GLY A 76 -4.19 -5.14 10.84
C GLY A 76 -4.99 -6.04 9.88
N GLU A 77 -5.73 -6.98 10.46
CA GLU A 77 -6.48 -7.97 9.68
C GLU A 77 -7.54 -7.29 8.79
N GLU A 78 -8.32 -6.36 9.34
CA GLU A 78 -9.39 -5.68 8.62
C GLU A 78 -8.86 -4.75 7.52
N GLY A 79 -7.71 -4.11 7.74
CA GLY A 79 -7.05 -3.29 6.71
C GLY A 79 -6.57 -4.16 5.55
N ILE A 80 -5.97 -5.31 5.85
CA ILE A 80 -5.51 -6.26 4.85
C ILE A 80 -6.68 -6.90 4.08
N GLU A 81 -7.78 -7.22 4.75
CA GLU A 81 -8.99 -7.70 4.07
C GLU A 81 -9.48 -6.72 3.01
N ARG A 82 -9.54 -5.42 3.33
CA ARG A 82 -9.88 -4.39 2.34
C ARG A 82 -8.85 -4.28 1.23
N ALA A 83 -7.56 -4.35 1.55
CA ALA A 83 -6.51 -4.32 0.54
C ALA A 83 -6.64 -5.49 -0.45
N ARG A 84 -6.97 -6.70 0.04
CA ARG A 84 -7.10 -7.93 -0.77
C ARG A 84 -8.18 -7.84 -1.84
N GLU A 85 -9.24 -7.10 -1.56
CA GLU A 85 -10.33 -6.87 -2.52
C GLU A 85 -9.92 -5.90 -3.64
N GLY A 86 -8.90 -5.06 -3.38
CA GLY A 86 -8.42 -4.03 -4.30
C GLY A 86 -7.47 -4.53 -5.39
N PRO A 87 -7.40 -3.81 -6.53
CA PRO A 87 -6.59 -4.19 -7.69
C PRO A 87 -5.08 -4.20 -7.40
N HIS A 88 -4.61 -3.29 -6.53
CA HIS A 88 -3.19 -3.13 -6.20
C HIS A 88 -2.60 -4.32 -5.47
N TYR A 89 -3.34 -4.87 -4.50
CA TYR A 89 -2.93 -6.06 -3.78
C TYR A 89 -2.93 -7.27 -4.72
N GLN A 90 -3.96 -7.40 -5.57
CA GLN A 90 -4.04 -8.49 -6.55
C GLN A 90 -2.86 -8.45 -7.54
N LYS A 91 -2.52 -7.26 -8.06
CA LYS A 91 -1.34 -7.06 -8.92
C LYS A 91 -0.04 -7.47 -8.20
N THR A 92 0.09 -7.09 -6.93
CA THR A 92 1.23 -7.47 -6.09
C THR A 92 1.33 -8.99 -5.91
N VAL A 93 0.22 -9.66 -5.60
CA VAL A 93 0.19 -11.13 -5.44
C VAL A 93 0.53 -11.84 -6.76
N ILE A 94 0.03 -11.35 -7.91
CA ILE A 94 0.39 -11.88 -9.22
C ILE A 94 1.90 -11.79 -9.45
N ALA A 95 2.49 -10.63 -9.19
CA ALA A 95 3.93 -10.41 -9.32
C ALA A 95 4.73 -11.37 -8.43
N VAL A 96 4.31 -11.56 -7.17
CA VAL A 96 4.97 -12.47 -6.23
C VAL A 96 4.87 -13.93 -6.71
N ARG A 97 3.70 -14.37 -7.15
CA ARG A 97 3.48 -15.74 -7.68
C ARG A 97 4.34 -16.01 -8.90
N GLN A 98 4.45 -15.05 -9.80
CA GLN A 98 5.30 -15.15 -11.00
C GLN A 98 6.79 -15.22 -10.61
N PHE A 99 7.22 -14.36 -9.69
CA PHE A 99 8.59 -14.34 -9.19
C PHE A 99 8.99 -15.66 -8.53
N LEU A 100 8.11 -16.21 -7.67
CA LEU A 100 8.33 -17.49 -7.00
C LEU A 100 8.10 -18.71 -7.90
N GLN A 101 7.50 -18.51 -9.08
CA GLN A 101 7.03 -19.58 -9.97
C GLN A 101 6.08 -20.54 -9.26
N ASN A 102 5.21 -19.99 -8.41
CA ASN A 102 4.24 -20.73 -7.61
C ASN A 102 2.86 -20.06 -7.70
N PRO A 103 1.95 -20.57 -8.57
CA PRO A 103 0.64 -19.94 -8.77
C PRO A 103 -0.28 -20.05 -7.55
N ASP A 104 -0.05 -21.05 -6.69
CA ASP A 104 -0.85 -21.31 -5.50
C ASP A 104 -0.27 -20.63 -4.26
N PHE A 105 0.82 -19.85 -4.40
CA PHE A 105 1.40 -19.14 -3.28
C PHE A 105 0.40 -18.13 -2.72
N GLU A 106 0.21 -18.19 -1.41
CA GLU A 106 -0.60 -17.24 -0.64
C GLU A 106 0.29 -16.53 0.36
N ILE A 107 0.24 -15.19 0.33
CA ILE A 107 0.87 -14.38 1.34
C ILE A 107 -0.14 -14.07 2.44
N HIS A 108 0.12 -14.54 3.65
CA HIS A 108 -0.60 -14.11 4.84
C HIS A 108 -0.09 -12.73 5.26
N ALA A 109 -0.47 -11.72 4.48
CA ALA A 109 -0.02 -10.35 4.68
C ALA A 109 -0.52 -9.82 6.04
N THR A 110 0.37 -9.11 6.74
CA THR A 110 0.07 -8.34 7.95
C THR A 110 0.18 -6.84 7.68
N SER A 111 0.84 -6.45 6.59
CA SER A 111 0.88 -5.07 6.09
C SER A 111 0.90 -5.04 4.56
N PHE A 112 0.26 -4.00 4.01
CA PHE A 112 0.33 -3.65 2.60
C PHE A 112 0.42 -2.14 2.48
N THR A 113 1.40 -1.64 1.74
CA THR A 113 1.58 -0.21 1.51
C THR A 113 1.80 0.09 0.04
N TYR A 114 1.38 1.28 -0.36
CA TYR A 114 1.78 1.96 -1.59
C TYR A 114 2.49 3.24 -1.19
N GLU A 115 3.66 3.51 -1.77
CA GLU A 115 4.44 4.72 -1.53
C GLU A 115 5.31 4.97 -2.76
N ASP A 116 5.24 6.15 -3.36
CA ASP A 116 6.10 6.58 -4.47
C ASP A 116 6.23 5.54 -5.61
N ASP A 117 5.10 5.16 -6.22
CA ASP A 117 5.04 4.17 -7.32
C ASP A 117 5.59 2.77 -6.95
N ARG A 118 5.39 2.37 -5.70
CA ARG A 118 5.87 1.08 -5.20
C ARG A 118 4.89 0.48 -4.22
N TYR A 119 4.57 -0.80 -4.45
CA TYR A 119 3.86 -1.61 -3.47
C TYR A 119 4.85 -2.34 -2.58
N GLU A 120 4.54 -2.45 -1.29
CA GLU A 120 5.24 -3.32 -0.36
C GLU A 120 4.21 -4.18 0.38
N VAL A 121 4.39 -5.50 0.32
CA VAL A 121 3.57 -6.46 1.06
C VAL A 121 4.48 -7.25 2.00
N SER A 122 4.07 -7.37 3.27
CA SER A 122 4.83 -8.14 4.25
C SER A 122 3.91 -9.06 5.05
N GLY A 123 4.43 -10.24 5.39
CA GLY A 123 3.71 -11.26 6.15
C GLY A 123 4.55 -12.53 6.30
N ASN A 124 4.39 -13.25 7.41
CA ASN A 124 5.07 -14.52 7.70
C ASN A 124 6.58 -14.53 7.35
N ASN A 125 7.33 -13.58 7.92
CA ASN A 125 8.78 -13.42 7.70
C ASN A 125 9.19 -13.18 6.22
N MET A 126 8.24 -12.80 5.38
CA MET A 126 8.47 -12.45 3.99
C MET A 126 8.08 -10.99 3.77
N SER A 127 8.82 -10.32 2.89
CA SER A 127 8.49 -8.99 2.42
C SER A 127 8.86 -8.88 0.95
N PHE A 128 7.92 -8.38 0.15
CA PHE A 128 8.10 -8.18 -1.27
C PHE A 128 7.82 -6.72 -1.60
N ARG A 129 8.69 -6.17 -2.43
CA ARG A 129 8.58 -4.82 -2.98
C ARG A 129 8.38 -4.92 -4.48
N VAL A 130 7.34 -4.29 -4.98
CA VAL A 130 6.89 -4.37 -6.36
C VAL A 130 6.87 -2.97 -6.94
N ASN A 131 7.45 -2.78 -8.13
CA ASN A 131 7.26 -1.54 -8.86
C ASN A 131 5.79 -1.44 -9.29
N ALA A 132 5.10 -0.38 -8.90
CA ALA A 132 3.66 -0.27 -9.11
C ALA A 132 3.31 -0.07 -10.58
N THR A 133 4.19 0.55 -11.37
CA THR A 133 4.05 0.65 -12.83
C THR A 133 4.24 -0.71 -13.51
N THR A 134 5.42 -1.31 -13.41
CA THR A 134 5.81 -2.49 -14.22
C THR A 134 5.30 -3.81 -13.66
N GLY A 135 5.01 -3.88 -12.35
CA GLY A 135 4.70 -5.12 -11.66
C GLY A 135 5.93 -5.99 -11.35
N ASP A 136 7.15 -5.48 -11.58
CA ASP A 136 8.36 -6.24 -11.30
C ASP A 136 8.69 -6.27 -9.80
N ILE A 137 9.16 -7.42 -9.31
CA ILE A 137 9.75 -7.53 -7.97
C ILE A 137 11.09 -6.79 -7.96
N THR A 138 11.19 -5.72 -7.17
CA THR A 138 12.42 -4.93 -6.97
C THR A 138 13.18 -5.35 -5.72
N ARG A 139 12.50 -5.97 -4.76
CA ARG A 139 13.12 -6.56 -3.57
C ARG A 139 12.27 -7.73 -3.08
N ALA A 140 12.94 -8.82 -2.71
CA ALA A 140 12.35 -9.91 -1.93
C ALA A 140 13.23 -10.15 -0.71
N LEU A 141 12.64 -10.08 0.48
CA LEU A 141 13.26 -10.51 1.73
C LEU A 141 12.50 -11.73 2.23
N LEU A 142 13.23 -12.81 2.40
CA LEU A 142 12.68 -14.12 2.70
C LEU A 142 13.45 -14.66 3.91
N THR A 143 12.89 -14.50 5.10
CA THR A 143 13.47 -14.97 6.35
C THR A 143 12.60 -16.10 6.92
N GLY A 144 13.20 -17.08 7.59
CA GLY A 144 12.46 -18.18 8.21
C GLY A 144 12.16 -19.40 7.31
N PRO A 145 11.63 -20.49 7.88
CA PRO A 145 11.36 -21.73 7.17
C PRO A 145 10.24 -21.61 6.12
N GLU A 146 9.30 -20.69 6.29
CA GLU A 146 8.21 -20.43 5.35
C GLU A 146 8.76 -19.96 3.99
N ALA A 147 9.82 -19.17 4.02
CA ALA A 147 10.55 -18.72 2.84
C ALA A 147 11.18 -19.87 2.03
N VAL A 148 11.59 -20.96 2.69
CA VAL A 148 12.16 -22.14 2.01
C VAL A 148 11.09 -22.87 1.21
N GLY A 149 9.88 -23.00 1.76
CA GLY A 149 8.73 -23.55 1.04
C GLY A 149 8.31 -22.68 -0.14
N ALA A 150 8.31 -21.35 0.03
CA ALA A 150 8.00 -20.39 -1.02
C ALA A 150 9.00 -20.46 -2.20
N MET A 151 10.29 -20.62 -1.89
CA MET A 151 11.38 -20.64 -2.87
C MET A 151 11.60 -22.00 -3.54
N GLY A 152 11.11 -23.11 -2.97
CA GLY A 152 11.39 -24.47 -3.46
C GLY A 152 11.08 -24.69 -4.94
N ASN A 153 10.10 -23.94 -5.47
CA ASN A 153 9.70 -23.99 -6.88
C ASN A 153 10.38 -22.93 -7.76
N SER A 154 11.11 -21.99 -7.18
CA SER A 154 11.80 -20.94 -7.93
C SER A 154 13.03 -21.49 -8.65
N SER A 155 13.19 -21.13 -9.92
CA SER A 155 14.39 -21.42 -10.69
C SER A 155 15.68 -20.94 -10.00
N GLN A 156 15.63 -19.84 -9.26
CA GLN A 156 16.76 -19.31 -8.50
C GLN A 156 17.19 -20.25 -7.37
N TYR A 157 16.24 -20.82 -6.61
CA TYR A 157 16.54 -21.84 -5.61
C TYR A 157 17.03 -23.13 -6.25
N GLN A 158 16.41 -23.59 -7.35
CA GLN A 158 16.85 -24.78 -8.06
C GLN A 158 18.28 -24.63 -8.60
N MET A 159 18.65 -23.46 -9.12
CA MET A 159 20.01 -23.16 -9.56
C MET A 159 20.99 -23.09 -8.38
N ALA A 160 20.62 -22.43 -7.27
CA ALA A 160 21.47 -22.35 -6.08
C ALA A 160 21.68 -23.71 -5.40
N SER A 161 20.63 -24.53 -5.32
CA SER A 161 20.68 -25.88 -4.76
C SER A 161 21.44 -26.84 -5.67
N ALA A 162 21.27 -26.76 -7.01
CA ALA A 162 22.06 -27.53 -7.96
C ALA A 162 23.56 -27.15 -7.90
N ALA A 163 23.89 -25.86 -7.82
CA ALA A 163 25.27 -25.39 -7.64
C ALA A 163 25.88 -25.85 -6.31
N SER A 164 25.08 -25.90 -5.24
CA SER A 164 25.53 -26.37 -3.92
C SER A 164 25.70 -27.90 -3.87
N GLY A 165 24.88 -28.65 -4.61
CA GLY A 165 24.98 -30.11 -4.72
C GLY A 165 26.18 -30.59 -5.54
N MET A 166 26.64 -29.81 -6.53
CA MET A 166 27.83 -30.15 -7.32
C MET A 166 29.14 -30.04 -6.53
N ASN A 167 29.20 -29.21 -5.48
CA ASN A 167 30.39 -29.03 -4.65
C ASN A 167 30.61 -30.09 -3.55
N GLN A 168 29.74 -31.11 -3.44
CA GLN A 168 29.90 -32.20 -2.45
C GLN A 168 30.37 -33.54 -3.05
N SER A 169 30.82 -33.56 -4.30
CA SER A 169 31.29 -34.78 -5.00
C SER A 169 32.78 -34.79 -5.35
N GLY A 170 33.60 -34.09 -4.54
CA GLY A 170 35.07 -34.07 -4.65
C GLY A 170 35.75 -34.75 -3.48
#